data_AF-A0A7V5MR05-F1
#
_entry.id   AF-A0A7V5MR05-F1
#
_cell.length_a   1.000
_cell.length_b   1.000
_cell.length_c   1.000
_cell.angle_alpha   90.00
_cell.angle_beta   90.00
_cell.angle_gamma   90.00
#
_symmetry.space_group_name_H-M   'P 1'
#
loop_
_entity.id
_entity.type
_entity.pdbx_description
1 polymer ?
#
loop_
_entity_poly.entity_id
_entity_poly.type
_entity_poly.pdbx_seq_one_letter_code
_entity_poly.pdbx_strand_id
1 'polypeptide(L)'
;MSSPALSHVPHLVTALTGPLHEIESRLLAEQSRIESWLRSEWRQTPAPLYASVDLRNAGFKIAPVDTNLFPAGFNNLNPAFIPLCVQAFQAKMEQICDTASQILLIPEDHTRNLFYLESLATLREI
;
A
#
# COMPACT_ATOMS: atom_id res chain seq x y z
N MET A 1 14.08 -31.76 4.01
CA MET A 1 13.90 -30.50 4.76
C MET A 1 12.97 -29.61 3.94
N SER A 2 11.68 -29.75 4.17
CA SER A 2 10.61 -29.03 3.47
C SER A 2 10.46 -27.64 4.07
N SER A 3 10.56 -26.60 3.25
CA SER A 3 10.45 -25.20 3.65
C SER A 3 9.02 -24.89 4.16
N PRO A 4 8.82 -24.40 5.40
CA PRO A 4 7.50 -24.33 6.02
C PRO A 4 6.72 -23.02 5.76
N ALA A 5 6.88 -22.36 4.60
CA ALA A 5 6.19 -21.09 4.33
C ALA A 5 5.87 -20.78 2.85
N LEU A 6 5.67 -21.78 2.00
CA LEU A 6 4.89 -21.60 0.76
C LEU A 6 3.40 -21.88 1.06
N SER A 7 2.90 -21.30 2.16
CA SER A 7 1.52 -21.45 2.61
C SER A 7 0.56 -20.81 1.62
N HIS A 8 -0.31 -21.63 1.01
CA HIS A 8 -1.51 -21.28 0.24
C HIS A 8 -1.76 -19.77 0.02
N VAL A 9 -1.20 -19.22 -1.05
CA VAL A 9 -1.58 -17.88 -1.53
C VAL A 9 -2.90 -17.97 -2.30
N PRO A 10 -3.70 -16.89 -2.36
CA PRO A 10 -4.91 -16.88 -3.17
C PRO A 10 -4.60 -17.13 -4.66
N HIS A 11 -5.32 -18.06 -5.27
CA HIS A 11 -5.24 -18.34 -6.71
C HIS A 11 -6.55 -17.95 -7.41
N LEU A 12 -6.45 -17.44 -8.63
CA LEU A 12 -7.61 -17.17 -9.46
C LEU A 12 -8.31 -18.49 -9.83
N VAL A 13 -9.58 -18.61 -9.48
CA VAL A 13 -10.43 -19.76 -9.87
C VAL A 13 -11.18 -19.41 -11.16
N THR A 14 -10.44 -18.98 -12.19
CA THR A 14 -10.99 -18.67 -13.52
C THR A 14 -10.02 -19.10 -14.61
N ALA A 15 -10.56 -19.59 -15.72
CA ALA A 15 -9.78 -19.90 -16.92
C ALA A 15 -9.55 -18.65 -17.80
N LEU A 16 -10.23 -17.55 -17.52
CA LEU A 16 -10.14 -16.30 -18.28
C LEU A 16 -8.98 -15.44 -17.78
N THR A 17 -7.81 -15.60 -18.38
CA THR A 17 -6.60 -14.83 -18.06
C THR A 17 -6.15 -13.89 -19.19
N GLY A 18 -6.78 -13.94 -20.36
CA GLY A 18 -6.37 -13.17 -21.55
C GLY A 18 -6.27 -11.65 -21.30
N PRO A 19 -7.34 -10.97 -20.84
CA PRO A 19 -7.28 -9.53 -20.57
C PRO A 19 -6.31 -9.16 -19.44
N LEU A 20 -6.20 -10.00 -18.40
CA LEU A 20 -5.22 -9.80 -17.34
C LEU A 20 -3.79 -9.83 -17.89
N HIS A 21 -3.47 -10.84 -18.70
CA HIS A 21 -2.15 -10.99 -19.32
C HIS A 21 -1.81 -9.81 -20.26
N GLU A 22 -2.80 -9.29 -20.99
CA GLU A 22 -2.60 -8.11 -21.83
C GLU A 22 -2.21 -6.88 -20.98
N ILE A 23 -2.92 -6.63 -19.88
CA ILE A 23 -2.61 -5.53 -18.96
C ILE A 23 -1.21 -5.69 -18.39
N GLU A 24 -0.87 -6.88 -17.87
CA GLU A 24 0.45 -7.17 -17.31
C GLU A 24 1.57 -6.95 -18.34
N SER A 25 1.37 -7.44 -19.56
CA SER A 25 2.34 -7.30 -20.65
C SER A 25 2.56 -5.83 -21.03
N ARG A 26 1.48 -5.03 -21.10
CA ARG A 26 1.58 -3.59 -21.37
C ARG A 26 2.26 -2.83 -20.23
N LEU A 27 1.95 -3.16 -18.97
CA LEU A 27 2.60 -2.55 -17.80
C LEU A 27 4.11 -2.80 -17.81
N LEU A 28 4.53 -4.02 -18.14
CA LEU A 28 5.96 -4.37 -18.25
C LEU A 28 6.63 -3.68 -19.44
N ALA A 29 5.99 -3.65 -20.61
CA ALA A 29 6.54 -3.02 -21.81
C ALA A 29 6.70 -1.49 -21.66
N GLU A 30 5.78 -0.83 -20.96
CA GLU A 30 5.75 0.62 -20.80
C GLU A 30 6.28 1.10 -19.43
N GLN A 31 6.93 0.24 -18.64
CA GLN A 31 7.30 0.50 -17.25
C GLN A 31 8.02 1.85 -17.06
N SER A 32 9.10 2.11 -17.81
CA SER A 32 9.86 3.36 -17.68
C SER A 32 9.04 4.61 -18.01
N ARG A 33 8.10 4.50 -18.96
CA ARG A 33 7.21 5.58 -19.35
C ARG A 33 6.18 5.84 -18.27
N ILE A 34 5.58 4.79 -17.69
CA ILE A 34 4.62 4.88 -16.59
C ILE A 34 5.28 5.54 -15.37
N GLU A 35 6.46 5.10 -14.97
CA GLU A 35 7.21 5.67 -13.84
C GLU A 35 7.58 7.15 -14.07
N SER A 36 7.97 7.50 -15.30
CA SER A 36 8.26 8.89 -15.66
C SER A 36 7.01 9.77 -15.59
N TRP A 37 5.88 9.26 -16.06
CA TRP A 37 4.59 9.93 -15.97
C TRP A 37 4.12 10.09 -14.53
N LEU A 38 4.19 9.04 -13.70
CA LEU A 38 3.86 9.14 -12.28
C LEU A 38 4.68 10.23 -11.59
N ARG A 39 5.99 10.31 -11.87
CA ARG A 39 6.86 11.35 -11.31
C ARG A 39 6.44 12.77 -11.74
N SER A 40 5.96 12.96 -12.97
CA SER A 40 5.45 14.28 -13.41
C SER A 40 4.12 14.61 -12.74
N GLU A 41 3.24 13.64 -12.56
CA GLU A 41 1.97 13.85 -11.87
C GLU A 41 2.18 14.18 -10.39
N TRP A 42 3.08 13.48 -9.68
CA TRP A 42 3.36 13.74 -8.27
C TRP A 42 3.97 15.12 -7.99
N ARG A 43 4.62 15.74 -8.98
CA ARG A 43 5.08 17.13 -8.88
C ARG A 43 3.94 18.13 -8.99
N GLN A 44 2.91 17.81 -9.75
CA GLN A 44 1.73 18.66 -9.94
C GLN A 44 0.73 18.48 -8.80
N THR A 45 0.50 17.23 -8.40
CA THR A 45 -0.42 16.83 -7.33
C THR A 45 0.32 15.90 -6.38
N PRO A 46 0.92 16.43 -5.30
CA PRO A 46 1.63 15.62 -4.32
C PRO A 46 0.74 14.54 -3.71
N ALA A 47 1.29 13.33 -3.51
CA ALA A 47 0.60 12.24 -2.83
C ALA A 47 0.18 12.63 -1.39
N PRO A 48 -0.86 12.01 -0.82
CA PRO A 48 -1.16 12.13 0.61
C PRO A 48 -0.03 11.56 1.48
N LEU A 49 -0.07 11.79 2.80
CA LEU A 49 0.91 11.24 3.75
C LEU A 49 0.93 9.70 3.71
N TYR A 50 -0.26 9.10 3.67
CA TYR A 50 -0.48 7.66 3.50
C TYR A 50 -1.82 7.42 2.79
N ALA A 51 -2.05 6.20 2.31
CA ALA A 51 -3.35 5.73 1.83
C ALA A 51 -3.33 4.20 1.70
N SER A 52 -4.51 3.57 1.70
CA SER A 52 -4.71 2.22 1.16
C SER A 52 -5.68 2.24 0.00
N VAL A 53 -5.52 1.30 -0.94
CA VAL A 53 -6.40 1.13 -2.09
C VAL A 53 -6.77 -0.34 -2.20
N ASP A 54 -8.06 -0.64 -2.15
CA ASP A 54 -8.55 -2.00 -2.34
C ASP A 54 -8.69 -2.27 -3.83
N LEU A 55 -8.07 -3.35 -4.29
CA LEU A 55 -8.16 -3.82 -5.67
C LEU A 55 -9.00 -5.09 -5.77
N ARG A 56 -9.76 -5.23 -6.86
CA ARG A 56 -10.39 -6.50 -7.23
C ARG A 56 -9.86 -6.97 -8.58
N ASN A 57 -9.39 -8.21 -8.64
CA ASN A 57 -8.99 -8.89 -9.86
C ASN A 57 -10.02 -9.96 -10.23
N ALA A 58 -10.73 -9.75 -11.33
CA ALA A 58 -11.73 -10.67 -11.87
C ALA A 58 -11.24 -11.51 -13.06
N GLY A 59 -9.94 -11.46 -13.39
CA GLY A 59 -9.34 -12.10 -14.57
C GLY A 59 -9.58 -11.37 -15.90
N PHE A 60 -10.76 -10.76 -16.07
CA PHE A 60 -11.08 -9.89 -17.21
C PHE A 60 -10.92 -8.39 -16.91
N LYS A 61 -10.78 -8.02 -15.63
CA LYS A 61 -10.64 -6.64 -15.17
C LYS A 61 -9.90 -6.60 -13.83
N ILE A 62 -8.98 -5.66 -13.68
CA ILE A 62 -8.46 -5.21 -12.39
C ILE A 62 -8.93 -3.77 -12.18
N ALA A 63 -9.47 -3.46 -11.02
CA ALA A 63 -9.92 -2.10 -10.71
C ALA A 63 -9.80 -1.78 -9.21
N PRO A 64 -9.52 -0.51 -8.87
CA PRO A 64 -9.72 -0.02 -7.52
C PRO A 64 -11.22 0.02 -7.19
N VAL A 65 -11.56 -0.37 -5.97
CA VAL A 65 -12.94 -0.38 -5.47
C VAL A 65 -13.13 0.46 -4.21
N ASP A 66 -12.04 0.75 -3.50
CA ASP A 66 -12.03 1.66 -2.35
C ASP A 66 -10.69 2.39 -2.26
N THR A 67 -10.70 3.61 -1.74
CA THR A 67 -9.49 4.37 -1.41
C THR A 67 -9.69 5.01 -0.05
N ASN A 68 -8.89 4.59 0.92
CA ASN A 68 -8.95 5.08 2.28
C ASN A 68 -7.70 5.93 2.59
N LEU A 69 -7.93 7.20 2.92
CA LEU A 69 -6.88 8.14 3.31
C LEU A 69 -6.49 8.01 4.79
N PHE A 70 -7.20 7.20 5.58
CA PHE A 70 -6.93 6.90 6.98
C PHE A 70 -6.96 5.38 7.20
N PRO A 71 -6.03 4.63 6.57
CA PRO A 71 -6.01 3.17 6.69
C PRO A 71 -5.75 2.73 8.13
N ALA A 72 -6.34 1.61 8.52
CA ALA A 72 -6.29 1.10 9.90
C ALA A 72 -5.85 -0.38 9.97
N GLY A 73 -4.98 -0.79 9.04
CA GLY A 73 -4.49 -2.16 8.92
C GLY A 73 -2.97 -2.28 8.88
N PHE A 74 -2.24 -1.36 9.52
CA PHE A 74 -0.76 -1.36 9.53
C PHE A 74 -0.17 -2.62 10.17
N ASN A 75 -0.87 -3.22 11.13
CA ASN A 75 -0.50 -4.50 11.75
C ASN A 75 -0.56 -5.70 10.77
N ASN A 76 -1.19 -5.55 9.61
CA ASN A 76 -1.23 -6.59 8.56
C ASN A 76 -0.07 -6.50 7.57
N LEU A 77 0.78 -5.47 7.66
CA LEU A 77 1.96 -5.35 6.80
C LEU A 77 2.98 -6.44 7.17
N ASN A 78 3.71 -6.94 6.18
CA ASN A 78 4.77 -7.91 6.43
C ASN A 78 5.91 -7.25 7.23
N PRO A 79 6.26 -7.75 8.43
CA PRO A 79 7.29 -7.15 9.27
C PRO A 79 8.66 -6.98 8.59
N ALA A 80 8.98 -7.81 7.58
CA ALA A 80 10.20 -7.70 6.81
C ALA A 80 10.33 -6.37 6.03
N PHE A 81 9.22 -5.67 5.78
CA PHE A 81 9.19 -4.41 5.03
C PHE A 81 9.06 -3.15 5.91
N ILE A 82 9.07 -3.27 7.24
CA ILE A 82 9.01 -2.11 8.13
C ILE A 82 10.11 -1.07 7.83
N PRO A 83 11.38 -1.45 7.53
CA PRO A 83 12.39 -0.46 7.14
C PRO A 83 12.01 0.37 5.90
N LEU A 84 11.27 -0.21 4.95
CA LEU A 84 10.76 0.53 3.79
C LEU A 84 9.64 1.50 4.16
N CYS A 85 8.76 1.11 5.10
CA CYS A 85 7.72 1.99 5.62
C CYS A 85 8.33 3.22 6.30
N VAL A 86 9.34 3.02 7.16
CA VAL A 86 10.08 4.11 7.83
C VAL A 86 10.71 5.05 6.79
N GLN A 87 11.40 4.50 5.80
CA GLN A 87 12.02 5.31 4.73
C GLN A 87 10.98 6.12 3.95
N ALA A 88 9.85 5.50 3.60
CA ALA A 88 8.77 6.17 2.87
C ALA A 88 8.14 7.31 3.69
N PHE A 89 7.92 7.08 4.99
CA PHE A 89 7.40 8.09 5.90
C PHE A 89 8.36 9.27 6.05
N GLN A 90 9.65 9.00 6.28
CA GLN A 90 10.69 10.04 6.37
C GLN A 90 10.76 10.90 5.10
N ALA A 91 10.86 10.26 3.93
CA ALA A 91 10.90 10.96 2.65
C ALA A 91 9.65 11.83 2.41
N LYS A 92 8.49 11.39 2.92
CA LYS A 92 7.25 12.16 2.82
C LYS A 92 7.20 13.31 3.82
N MET A 93 7.67 13.10 5.06
CA MET A 93 7.75 14.14 6.08
C MET A 93 8.73 15.23 5.69
N GLU A 94 9.88 14.92 5.08
CA GLU A 94 10.81 15.93 4.54
C GLU A 94 10.13 16.87 3.51
N GLN A 95 9.17 16.36 2.75
CA GLN A 95 8.41 17.17 1.78
C GLN A 95 7.29 17.99 2.44
N ILE A 96 6.74 17.53 3.56
CA ILE A 96 5.62 18.17 4.27
C ILE A 96 6.13 19.21 5.27
N CYS A 97 7.06 18.80 6.14
CA CYS A 97 7.68 19.61 7.19
C CYS A 97 8.97 18.95 7.67
N ASP A 98 10.12 19.46 7.19
CA ASP A 98 11.47 19.02 7.55
C ASP A 98 11.89 19.38 8.98
N THR A 99 11.18 20.31 9.62
CA THR A 99 11.46 20.76 11.00
C THR A 99 10.63 20.05 12.06
N ALA A 100 9.71 19.16 11.67
CA ALA A 100 8.84 18.46 12.60
C ALA A 100 9.65 17.55 13.54
N SER A 101 9.55 17.81 14.85
CA SER A 101 10.20 17.01 15.89
C SER A 101 9.22 16.16 16.71
N GLN A 102 7.92 16.43 16.58
CA GLN A 102 6.84 15.75 17.29
C GLN A 102 5.66 15.54 16.36
N ILE A 103 5.01 14.39 16.48
CA ILE A 103 3.83 14.02 15.70
C ILE A 103 2.74 13.58 16.68
N LEU A 104 1.56 14.18 16.56
CA LEU A 104 0.37 13.79 17.30
C LEU A 104 -0.48 12.87 16.43
N LEU A 105 -0.70 11.64 16.90
CA LEU A 105 -1.64 10.70 16.29
C LEU A 105 -3.01 10.86 16.95
N ILE A 106 -4.03 11.17 16.16
CA ILE A 106 -5.43 11.25 16.62
C ILE A 106 -6.14 9.99 16.11
N PRO A 107 -6.47 9.03 17.00
CA PRO A 107 -7.16 7.82 16.61
C PRO A 107 -8.68 8.05 16.47
N GLU A 108 -9.35 7.12 15.81
CA GLU A 108 -10.79 6.95 15.82
C GLU A 108 -11.29 6.48 17.20
N ASP A 109 -12.57 6.71 17.49
CA ASP A 109 -13.25 6.30 18.73
C ASP A 109 -13.52 4.78 18.82
N HIS A 110 -12.55 3.94 18.43
CA HIS A 110 -12.63 2.48 18.39
C HIS A 110 -11.85 1.81 19.54
N THR A 111 -12.20 2.14 20.77
CA THR A 111 -11.46 1.72 21.99
C THR A 111 -11.55 0.22 22.35
N ARG A 112 -12.40 -0.55 21.67
CA ARG A 112 -12.62 -1.99 21.95
C ARG A 112 -12.13 -2.93 20.85
N ASN A 113 -11.73 -2.41 19.70
CA ASN A 113 -11.24 -3.23 18.60
C ASN A 113 -9.72 -3.45 18.76
N LEU A 114 -9.32 -4.63 19.24
CA LEU A 114 -7.91 -4.95 19.47
C LEU A 114 -7.06 -4.84 18.20
N PHE A 115 -7.58 -5.25 17.04
CA PHE A 115 -6.85 -5.12 15.77
C PHE A 115 -6.61 -3.66 15.38
N TYR A 116 -7.57 -2.77 15.70
CA TYR A 116 -7.39 -1.34 15.50
C TYR A 116 -6.28 -0.79 16.40
N LEU A 117 -6.29 -1.18 17.68
CA LEU A 117 -5.25 -0.77 18.63
C LEU A 117 -3.86 -1.30 18.24
N GLU A 118 -3.78 -2.53 17.73
CA GLU A 118 -2.54 -3.09 17.17
C GLU A 118 -2.08 -2.29 15.94
N SER A 119 -2.99 -1.97 15.02
CA SER A 119 -2.66 -1.12 13.87
C SER A 119 -2.13 0.25 14.31
N LEU A 120 -2.71 0.86 15.34
CA LEU A 120 -2.22 2.13 15.88
C LEU A 120 -0.83 1.98 16.52
N ALA A 121 -0.60 0.88 17.25
CA ALA A 121 0.71 0.60 17.83
C ALA A 121 1.77 0.43 16.73
N THR A 122 1.47 -0.31 15.67
CA THR A 122 2.37 -0.47 14.51
C THR A 122 2.60 0.86 13.79
N LEU A 123 1.56 1.67 13.57
CA LEU A 123 1.72 2.98 12.95
C LEU A 123 2.63 3.92 13.76
N ARG A 124 2.57 3.84 15.09
CA ARG A 124 3.45 4.62 15.98
C ARG A 124 4.91 4.17 15.92
N GLU A 125 5.16 2.91 15.57
CA GLU A 125 6.52 2.36 15.45
C GLU A 125 7.20 2.67 14.11
N ILE A 126 6.40 2.95 13.07
CA ILE A 126 6.85 3.42 11.75
C ILE A 126 7.24 4.90 11.83
#